data_AF-A0A7C5TTI2-F1
#
_entry.id   AF-A0A7C5TTI2-F1
#
_cell.length_a   1.000
_cell.length_b   1.000
_cell.length_c   1.000
_cell.angle_alpha   90.00
_cell.angle_beta   90.00
_cell.angle_gamma   90.00
#
_symmetry.space_group_name_H-M   'P 1'
#
loop_
_entity.id
_entity.type
_entity.pdbx_description
1 polymer ?
#
loop_
_entity_poly.entity_id
_entity_poly.type
_entity_poly.pdbx_seq_one_letter_code
_entity_poly.pdbx_strand_id
1 'polypeptide(L)'
;YMGDGSKWFHQFQARAEEIEDSLGSELAELLQWEEIPDAVASRVAIYLEPVIPSDRDSWTKYRAFALDALEKLSEAFRPVIRPIVK
;
A
#
# COMPACT_ATOMS: atom_id res chain seq x y z
N TYR A 1 11.36 -12.94 4.24
CA TYR A 1 9.89 -13.02 4.30
C TYR A 1 9.50 -13.81 5.54
N MET A 2 8.77 -13.20 6.47
CA MET A 2 8.27 -13.87 7.69
C MET A 2 7.00 -14.65 7.33
N GLY A 3 6.85 -15.88 7.82
CA GLY A 3 5.78 -16.83 7.48
C GLY A 3 4.39 -16.51 8.05
N ASP A 4 4.14 -15.26 8.41
CA ASP A 4 2.97 -14.82 9.18
C ASP A 4 2.06 -13.90 8.34
N GLY A 5 2.33 -13.79 7.03
CA GLY A 5 1.72 -12.79 6.14
C GLY A 5 0.18 -12.79 6.16
N SER A 6 -0.45 -13.97 6.21
CA SER A 6 -1.90 -14.12 6.29
C SER A 6 -2.49 -13.55 7.59
N LYS A 7 -1.85 -13.81 8.74
CA LYS A 7 -2.32 -13.33 10.04
C LYS A 7 -2.29 -11.81 10.13
N TRP A 8 -1.21 -11.20 9.67
CA TRP A 8 -1.06 -9.75 9.70
C TRP A 8 -1.96 -9.06 8.67
N PHE A 9 -2.14 -9.67 7.50
CA PHE A 9 -3.02 -9.15 6.46
C PHE A 9 -4.45 -8.93 6.96
N HIS A 10 -5.06 -9.91 7.64
CA HIS A 10 -6.42 -9.73 8.16
C HIS A 10 -6.50 -8.68 9.27
N GLN A 11 -5.44 -8.48 10.06
CA GLN A 11 -5.42 -7.40 11.06
C GLN A 11 -5.37 -6.02 10.41
N PHE A 12 -4.63 -5.86 9.32
CA PHE A 12 -4.64 -4.62 8.54
C PHE A 12 -5.96 -4.43 7.80
N GLN A 13 -6.49 -5.50 7.20
CA GLN A 13 -7.76 -5.48 6.48
C GLN A 13 -8.94 -5.14 7.40
N ALA A 14 -8.92 -5.60 8.67
CA ALA A 14 -9.92 -5.22 9.67
C ALA A 14 -9.90 -3.72 10.03
N ARG A 15 -8.83 -3.01 9.65
CA ARG A 15 -8.65 -1.56 9.83
C ARG A 15 -8.51 -0.84 8.48
N ALA A 16 -8.98 -1.45 7.39
CA ALA A 16 -8.85 -0.91 6.04
C ALA A 16 -9.50 0.47 5.92
N GLU A 17 -10.69 0.66 6.49
CA GLU A 17 -11.42 1.95 6.48
C GLU A 17 -10.60 3.07 7.14
N GLU A 18 -10.01 2.82 8.31
CA GLU A 18 -9.14 3.80 9.00
C GLU A 18 -7.90 4.17 8.17
N ILE A 19 -7.33 3.18 7.48
CA ILE A 19 -6.15 3.35 6.62
C ILE A 19 -6.53 4.17 5.39
N GLU A 20 -7.63 3.82 4.73
CA GLU A 20 -8.13 4.49 3.52
C GLU A 20 -8.53 5.94 3.81
N ASP A 21 -9.22 6.20 4.93
CA ASP A 21 -9.54 7.54 5.40
C ASP A 21 -8.27 8.39 5.64
N SER A 22 -7.23 7.79 6.20
CA SER A 22 -5.95 8.47 6.45
C SER A 22 -5.14 8.70 5.17
N LEU A 23 -5.28 7.86 4.15
CA LEU A 23 -4.58 7.99 2.86
C LEU A 23 -5.14 9.11 1.99
N GLY A 24 -6.41 9.46 2.20
CA GLY A 24 -7.16 10.41 1.37
C GLY A 24 -7.71 9.75 0.11
N SER A 25 -8.80 10.34 -0.41
CA SER A 25 -9.64 9.72 -1.45
C SER A 25 -8.87 9.32 -2.72
N GLU A 26 -7.91 10.13 -3.17
CA GLU A 26 -7.17 9.85 -4.41
C GLU A 26 -6.29 8.59 -4.35
N LEU A 27 -5.65 8.33 -3.21
CA LEU A 27 -4.80 7.14 -3.04
C LEU A 27 -5.58 5.94 -2.50
N ALA A 28 -6.64 6.18 -1.73
CA ALA A 28 -7.53 5.13 -1.25
C ALA A 28 -8.19 4.38 -2.42
N GLU A 29 -8.65 5.09 -3.46
CA GLU A 29 -9.23 4.48 -4.67
C GLU A 29 -8.24 3.58 -5.44
N LEU A 30 -6.93 3.85 -5.30
CA LEU A 30 -5.87 3.07 -5.95
C LEU A 30 -5.35 1.93 -5.07
N LEU A 31 -5.77 1.87 -3.80
CA LEU A 31 -5.29 0.88 -2.84
C LEU A 31 -5.93 -0.49 -3.13
N GLN A 32 -5.08 -1.48 -3.36
CA GLN A 32 -5.48 -2.85 -3.62
C GLN A 32 -5.05 -3.76 -2.49
N TRP A 33 -6.04 -4.41 -1.87
CA TRP A 33 -5.85 -5.44 -0.86
C TRP A 33 -5.94 -6.81 -1.52
N GLU A 34 -4.82 -7.54 -1.54
CA GLU A 34 -4.78 -8.84 -2.19
C GLU A 34 -4.18 -9.88 -1.26
N GLU A 35 -5.06 -10.76 -0.78
CA GLU A 35 -4.65 -12.01 -0.18
C GLU A 35 -4.24 -12.97 -1.29
N ILE A 36 -3.01 -13.49 -1.20
CA ILE A 36 -2.50 -14.44 -2.20
C ILE A 36 -2.55 -15.83 -1.57
N PRO A 37 -3.48 -16.70 -2.00
CA PRO A 37 -3.56 -18.07 -1.50
C PRO A 37 -2.25 -18.83 -1.74
N ASP A 38 -1.87 -19.68 -0.79
CA ASP A 38 -0.68 -20.54 -0.85
C ASP A 38 0.67 -19.79 -0.96
N ALA A 39 0.68 -18.46 -0.77
CA ALA A 39 1.89 -17.66 -0.72
C ALA A 39 2.31 -17.31 0.70
N VAL A 40 3.62 -17.10 0.90
CA VAL A 40 4.21 -16.70 2.19
C VAL A 40 3.80 -15.27 2.60
N ALA A 41 3.23 -14.49 1.68
CA ALA A 41 2.84 -13.12 1.91
C ALA A 41 1.58 -12.73 1.12
N SER A 42 0.74 -11.91 1.77
CA SER A 42 -0.30 -11.10 1.11
C SER A 42 0.27 -9.72 0.76
N ARG A 43 -0.39 -8.98 -0.13
CA ARG A 43 0.06 -7.64 -0.56
C ARG A 43 -1.00 -6.58 -0.34
N VAL A 44 -0.52 -5.37 -0.04
CA VAL A 44 -1.28 -4.13 -0.15
C VAL A 44 -0.48 -3.20 -1.04
N ALA A 45 -1.08 -2.72 -2.13
CA ALA A 45 -0.35 -2.00 -3.17
C ALA A 45 -1.16 -0.85 -3.77
N ILE A 46 -0.47 0.17 -4.24
CA ILE A 46 -1.02 1.26 -5.05
C ILE A 46 -0.36 1.18 -6.41
N TYR A 47 -1.15 1.22 -7.48
CA TYR A 47 -0.65 1.18 -8.85
C TYR A 47 -0.87 2.51 -9.56
N LEU A 48 0.16 2.97 -10.27
CA LEU A 48 0.04 4.09 -11.18
C LEU A 48 -0.22 3.53 -12.59
N GLU A 49 -1.40 3.81 -13.14
CA GLU A 49 -1.75 3.42 -14.51
C GLU A 49 -2.38 4.59 -15.28
N PRO A 50 -2.05 4.77 -16.58
CA PRO A 50 -1.06 4.04 -17.37
C PRO A 50 0.37 4.60 -17.23
N VAL A 51 1.36 3.71 -17.20
CA VAL A 51 2.80 4.04 -17.21
C VAL A 51 3.42 3.51 -18.51
N ILE A 52 4.22 4.35 -19.18
CA ILE A 52 4.95 3.99 -20.41
C ILE A 52 6.45 4.01 -20.07
N PRO A 53 7.09 2.85 -19.81
CA PRO A 53 8.48 2.83 -19.35
C PRO A 53 9.48 3.44 -20.34
N SER A 54 9.17 3.39 -21.63
CA SER A 54 9.99 3.98 -22.69
C SER A 54 9.88 5.50 -22.76
N ASP A 55 8.83 6.10 -22.20
CA ASP A 55 8.67 7.56 -22.11
C ASP A 55 9.45 8.11 -20.91
N ARG A 56 10.68 8.55 -21.18
CA ARG A 56 11.59 9.07 -20.16
C ARG A 56 11.18 10.44 -19.62
N ASP A 57 10.44 11.22 -20.39
CA ASP A 57 10.01 12.56 -19.95
C ASP A 57 8.99 12.44 -18.79
N SER A 58 8.21 11.37 -18.79
CA SER A 58 7.26 11.04 -17.73
C SER A 58 7.90 10.50 -16.44
N TRP A 59 9.19 10.13 -16.44
CA TRP A 59 9.84 9.50 -15.27
C TRP A 59 9.86 10.41 -14.04
N THR A 60 10.00 11.71 -14.24
CA THR A 60 9.95 12.69 -13.14
C THR A 60 8.58 12.65 -12.44
N LYS A 61 7.49 12.52 -13.22
CA LYS A 61 6.14 12.38 -12.68
C LYS A 61 5.98 11.06 -11.93
N TYR A 62 6.48 9.95 -12.47
CA TYR A 62 6.41 8.64 -11.81
C TYR A 62 7.15 8.62 -10.49
N ARG A 63 8.33 9.25 -10.44
CA ARG A 63 9.11 9.38 -9.21
C ARG A 63 8.40 10.26 -8.18
N ALA A 64 7.81 11.38 -8.61
CA ALA A 64 7.05 12.26 -7.72
C ALA A 64 5.85 11.51 -7.11
N PHE A 65 5.10 10.76 -7.93
CA PHE A 65 4.01 9.92 -7.45
C PHE A 65 4.50 8.86 -6.44
N ALA A 66 5.59 8.16 -6.75
CA ALA A 66 6.11 7.13 -5.85
C ALA A 66 6.53 7.70 -4.49
N LEU A 67 7.14 8.89 -4.47
CA LEU A 67 7.54 9.55 -3.22
C LEU A 67 6.33 9.97 -2.40
N ASP A 68 5.34 10.62 -3.02
CA ASP A 68 4.11 11.05 -2.36
C ASP A 68 3.32 9.85 -1.81
N ALA A 69 3.16 8.79 -2.61
CA ALA A 69 2.48 7.58 -2.20
C ALA A 69 3.20 6.88 -1.03
N LEU A 70 4.54 6.81 -1.05
CA LEU A 70 5.32 6.22 0.04
C LEU A 70 5.18 6.99 1.36
N GLU A 71 5.18 8.32 1.29
CA GLU A 71 4.99 9.18 2.47
C GLU A 71 3.60 8.95 3.08
N LYS A 72 2.54 9.04 2.27
CA LYS A 72 1.16 8.85 2.72
C LYS A 72 0.88 7.43 3.22
N LEU A 73 1.41 6.40 2.54
CA LEU A 73 1.32 5.02 3.00
C LEU A 73 2.02 4.85 4.36
N SER A 74 3.21 5.43 4.53
CA SER A 74 3.92 5.39 5.81
C SER A 74 3.09 6.07 6.91
N GLU A 75 2.51 7.24 6.66
CA GLU A 75 1.68 7.94 7.64
C GLU A 75 0.42 7.16 8.03
N ALA A 76 -0.31 6.61 7.05
CA ALA A 76 -1.53 5.85 7.28
C ALA A 76 -1.26 4.51 8.00
N PHE A 77 -0.22 3.77 7.60
CA PHE A 77 0.03 2.43 8.15
C PHE A 77 0.79 2.46 9.48
N ARG A 78 1.65 3.45 9.75
CA ARG A 78 2.46 3.50 10.98
C ARG A 78 1.66 3.43 12.28
N PRO A 79 0.53 4.14 12.48
CA PRO A 79 -0.28 4.00 13.70
C PRO A 79 -0.95 2.62 13.80
N VAL A 80 -1.17 1.94 12.66
CA VAL A 80 -1.77 0.61 12.62
C VAL A 80 -0.74 -0.50 12.89
N ILE A 81 0.48 -0.38 12.35
CA ILE A 81 1.56 -1.36 12.51
C ILE A 81 2.09 -1.37 13.96
N ARG A 82 2.24 -0.19 14.58
CA ARG A 82 2.94 -0.06 15.87
C ARG A 82 2.31 -0.85 17.03
N PRO A 83 0.98 -0.96 17.16
CA PRO A 83 0.33 -1.84 18.15
C PRO A 83 0.43 -3.33 17.81
N ILE A 84 0.53 -3.66 16.51
CA ILE A 84 0.47 -5.02 15.97
C ILE A 84 1.80 -5.76 16.16
N VAL A 85 2.93 -5.06 16.10
CA VAL A 85 4.30 -5.63 16.19
C VAL A 85 4.88 -5.59 17.63
N LYS A 86 4.06 -5.26 18.63
CA LYS A 86 4.43 -5.30 20.05
C LYS A 86 4.24 -6.69 20.65
#